data_AF-A0A7W0Z5D1-F1
#
_entry.id   AF-A0A7W0Z5D1-F1
#
_cell.length_a   1.000
_cell.length_b   1.000
_cell.length_c   1.000
_cell.angle_alpha   90.00
_cell.angle_beta   90.00
_cell.angle_gamma   90.00
#
_symmetry.space_group_name_H-M   'P 1'
#
loop_
_entity.id
_entity.type
_entity.pdbx_description
1 polymer ?
#
loop_
_entity_poly.entity_id
_entity_poly.type
_entity_poly.pdbx_seq_one_letter_code
_entity_poly.pdbx_strand_id
1 'polypeptide(L)'
;VEAAVAAEAGRRRRARLVTSVATLAAAAALIVVAVFGITTFTERTPDAPVPEQVAVQVDTSLTDVTATAGLIAHTWGTEIKLQTAGLELGADYRALVRSADGEQVPAGQFVGTGPDTINCNLQTSVLREDATGFMILDDQDQVVISSDF
;
A
#
# COMPACT_ATOMS: atom_id res chain seq x y z
N VAL A 1 -2.11 75.17 21.04
CA VAL A 1 -1.13 74.13 20.64
C VAL A 1 -1.45 72.77 21.26
N GLU A 2 -1.78 72.68 22.56
CA GLU A 2 -2.10 71.41 23.25
C GLU A 2 -3.29 70.61 22.67
N ALA A 3 -4.38 71.28 22.26
CA ALA A 3 -5.56 70.61 21.70
C ALA A 3 -5.28 69.88 20.36
N ALA A 4 -4.35 70.38 19.54
CA ALA A 4 -3.96 69.76 18.28
C ALA A 4 -3.08 68.51 18.50
N VAL A 5 -2.27 68.50 19.57
CA VAL A 5 -1.42 67.37 19.97
C VAL A 5 -2.27 66.22 20.52
N ALA A 6 -3.32 66.52 21.30
CA ALA A 6 -4.23 65.51 21.83
C ALA A 6 -5.06 64.81 20.73
N ALA A 7 -5.55 65.57 19.73
CA ALA A 7 -6.28 65.02 18.60
C ALA A 7 -5.42 64.10 17.71
N GLU A 8 -4.14 64.45 17.53
CA GLU A 8 -3.18 63.65 16.78
C GLU A 8 -2.77 62.37 17.52
N ALA A 9 -2.61 62.44 18.84
CA ALA A 9 -2.40 61.27 19.68
C ALA A 9 -3.58 60.29 19.63
N GLY A 10 -4.82 60.81 19.63
CA GLY A 10 -6.05 60.00 19.49
C GLY A 10 -6.15 59.31 18.13
N ARG A 11 -5.83 60.01 17.03
CA ARG A 11 -5.77 59.43 15.68
C ARG A 11 -4.73 58.33 15.56
N ARG A 12 -3.53 58.53 16.11
CA ARG A 12 -2.45 57.52 16.12
C ARG A 12 -2.81 56.29 16.96
N ARG A 13 -3.48 56.46 18.11
CA ARG A 13 -3.98 55.35 18.93
C ARG A 13 -5.05 54.54 18.22
N ARG A 14 -5.98 55.22 17.55
CA ARG A 14 -7.08 54.59 16.78
C ARG A 14 -6.55 53.87 15.54
N ALA A 15 -5.59 54.46 14.82
CA ALA A 15 -4.90 53.81 13.70
C ALA A 15 -4.15 52.55 14.14
N ARG A 16 -3.45 52.59 15.28
CA ARG A 16 -2.77 51.43 15.88
C ARG A 16 -3.75 50.32 16.30
N LEU A 17 -4.90 50.67 16.87
CA LEU A 17 -5.93 49.69 17.23
C LEU A 17 -6.54 49.03 15.99
N VAL A 18 -6.81 49.79 14.93
CA VAL A 18 -7.37 49.25 13.68
C VAL A 18 -6.36 48.33 12.98
N THR A 19 -5.07 48.68 12.95
CA THR A 19 -4.04 47.79 12.41
C THR A 19 -3.86 46.53 13.24
N SER A 20 -3.89 46.62 14.58
CA SER A 20 -3.81 45.44 15.46
C SER A 20 -5.00 44.48 15.28
N VAL A 21 -6.22 45.01 15.12
CA VAL A 21 -7.42 44.19 14.85
C VAL A 21 -7.34 43.56 13.46
N ALA A 22 -6.88 44.30 12.45
CA ALA A 22 -6.69 43.76 11.10
C ALA A 22 -5.63 42.65 11.05
N THR A 23 -4.53 42.77 11.81
CA THR A 23 -3.50 41.72 11.89
C THR A 23 -4.02 40.46 12.60
N LEU A 24 -4.84 40.61 13.63
CA LEU A 24 -5.45 39.47 14.32
C LEU A 24 -6.47 38.75 13.43
N ALA A 25 -7.28 39.50 12.68
CA ALA A 25 -8.23 38.93 11.74
C ALA A 25 -7.54 38.18 10.58
N ALA A 26 -6.44 38.73 10.05
CA ALA A 26 -5.64 38.07 9.01
C ALA A 26 -4.97 36.78 9.54
N ALA A 27 -4.43 36.80 10.75
CA ALA A 27 -3.86 35.62 11.39
C ALA A 27 -4.93 34.53 11.62
N ALA A 28 -6.12 34.91 12.10
CA ALA A 28 -7.23 33.98 12.28
C ALA A 28 -7.70 33.37 10.94
N ALA A 29 -7.78 34.17 9.87
CA ALA A 29 -8.12 33.67 8.54
C ALA A 29 -7.08 32.67 8.00
N LEU A 30 -5.79 32.93 8.20
CA LEU A 30 -4.72 32.00 7.83
C LEU A 30 -4.81 30.69 8.62
N ILE A 31 -5.12 30.74 9.91
CA ILE A 31 -5.34 29.54 10.74
C ILE A 31 -6.55 28.75 10.23
N VAL A 32 -7.67 29.41 9.91
CA VAL A 32 -8.85 28.74 9.38
C VAL A 32 -8.54 28.07 8.03
N VAL A 33 -7.86 28.76 7.11
CA VAL A 33 -7.46 28.20 5.81
C VAL A 33 -6.48 27.03 5.99
N ALA A 34 -5.52 27.13 6.91
CA ALA A 34 -4.59 26.04 7.20
C ALA A 34 -5.30 24.82 7.80
N VAL A 35 -6.17 25.02 8.78
CA VAL A 35 -6.91 23.92 9.42
C VAL A 35 -7.90 23.26 8.44
N PHE A 36 -8.68 24.05 7.70
CA PHE A 36 -9.60 23.51 6.70
C PHE A 36 -8.87 22.85 5.53
N GLY A 37 -7.76 23.44 5.07
CA GLY A 37 -6.93 22.86 4.03
C GLY A 37 -6.33 21.52 4.45
N ILE A 38 -5.90 21.36 5.70
CA ILE A 38 -5.37 20.08 6.19
C ILE A 38 -6.47 19.01 6.31
N THR A 39 -7.68 19.38 6.72
CA THR A 39 -8.76 18.39 6.96
C THR A 39 -9.53 18.00 5.70
N THR A 40 -9.56 18.83 4.66
CA THR A 40 -10.24 18.49 3.39
C THR A 40 -9.36 17.73 2.40
N PHE A 41 -8.02 17.82 2.53
CA PHE A 41 -7.07 17.16 1.65
C PHE A 41 -6.50 15.84 2.20
N THR A 42 -7.03 15.33 3.30
CA THR A 42 -6.78 13.93 3.67
C THR A 42 -7.57 13.04 2.73
N GLU A 43 -6.95 12.67 1.61
CA GLU A 43 -7.41 11.57 0.77
C GLU A 43 -7.66 10.38 1.68
N ARG A 44 -8.91 9.92 1.73
CA ARG A 44 -9.23 8.68 2.43
C ARG A 44 -8.56 7.57 1.62
N THR A 45 -7.42 7.09 2.09
CA THR A 45 -6.84 5.86 1.55
C THR A 45 -7.92 4.78 1.65
N PRO A 46 -8.35 4.17 0.54
CA PRO A 46 -9.26 3.05 0.59
C PRO A 46 -8.67 1.97 1.50
N ASP A 47 -9.50 1.35 2.35
CA ASP A 47 -9.06 0.23 3.17
C ASP A 47 -8.48 -0.85 2.25
N ALA A 48 -7.28 -1.33 2.58
CA ALA A 48 -6.64 -2.38 1.82
C ALA A 48 -7.50 -3.66 1.88
N PRO A 49 -7.70 -4.37 0.76
CA PRO A 49 -8.41 -5.64 0.78
C PRO A 49 -7.71 -6.62 1.72
N VAL A 50 -8.49 -7.30 2.58
CA VAL A 50 -7.97 -8.34 3.46
C VAL A 50 -7.78 -9.63 2.64
N PRO A 51 -6.57 -10.20 2.57
CA PRO A 51 -6.34 -11.42 1.82
C PRO A 51 -7.07 -12.64 2.42
N GLU A 52 -7.65 -13.47 1.56
CA GLU A 52 -8.15 -14.80 1.90
C GLU A 52 -6.96 -15.75 2.09
N GLN A 53 -6.75 -16.23 3.31
CA GLN A 53 -5.62 -17.13 3.61
C GLN A 53 -5.84 -18.51 3.01
N VAL A 54 -4.82 -19.05 2.34
CA VAL A 54 -4.85 -20.39 1.75
C VAL A 54 -3.78 -21.30 2.35
N ALA A 55 -4.04 -22.60 2.34
CA ALA A 55 -3.06 -23.59 2.77
C ALA A 55 -1.91 -23.65 1.77
N VAL A 56 -0.67 -23.57 2.25
CA VAL A 56 0.55 -23.60 1.43
C VAL A 56 1.33 -24.87 1.72
N GLN A 57 1.79 -25.52 0.65
CA GLN A 57 2.64 -26.69 0.67
C GLN A 57 4.01 -26.31 0.11
N VAL A 58 5.06 -26.62 0.87
CA VAL A 58 6.46 -26.48 0.45
C VAL A 58 7.00 -27.88 0.12
N ASP A 59 7.81 -28.00 -0.93
CA ASP A 59 8.46 -29.27 -1.26
C ASP A 59 9.25 -29.82 -0.06
N THR A 60 9.04 -31.10 0.26
CA THR A 60 9.63 -31.73 1.44
C THR A 60 11.16 -31.83 1.43
N SER A 61 11.80 -31.70 0.27
CA SER A 61 13.26 -31.64 0.14
C SER A 61 13.85 -30.29 0.57
N LEU A 62 13.01 -29.24 0.63
CA LEU A 62 13.42 -27.87 0.96
C LEU A 62 13.16 -27.57 2.44
N THR A 63 14.03 -28.06 3.32
CA THR A 63 13.85 -27.95 4.77
C THR A 63 13.95 -26.53 5.31
N ASP A 64 14.64 -25.64 4.60
CA ASP A 64 14.89 -24.27 5.03
C ASP A 64 13.86 -23.28 4.47
N VAL A 65 12.97 -23.73 3.58
CA VAL A 65 11.97 -22.89 2.93
C VAL A 65 10.71 -22.80 3.79
N THR A 66 10.23 -21.58 4.00
CA THR A 66 8.95 -21.31 4.65
C THR A 66 8.12 -20.41 3.76
N ALA A 67 6.81 -20.65 3.70
CA ALA A 67 5.90 -19.87 2.87
C ALA A 67 4.51 -19.75 3.48
N THR A 68 3.90 -18.59 3.30
CA THR A 68 2.47 -18.32 3.56
C THR A 68 1.90 -17.54 2.39
N ALA A 69 0.60 -17.70 2.13
CA ALA A 69 -0.04 -17.00 1.04
C ALA A 69 -1.48 -16.60 1.37
N GLY A 70 -1.85 -15.42 0.89
CA GLY A 70 -3.24 -14.98 0.83
C GLY A 70 -3.63 -14.59 -0.59
N LEU A 71 -4.92 -14.70 -0.92
CA LEU A 71 -5.47 -14.32 -2.22
C LEU A 71 -6.31 -13.05 -2.10
N ILE A 72 -6.21 -12.16 -3.09
CA ILE A 72 -7.12 -11.03 -3.25
C ILE A 72 -7.82 -11.19 -4.59
N ALA A 73 -9.15 -11.19 -4.54
CA ALA A 73 -9.99 -11.17 -5.73
C ALA A 73 -10.03 -9.76 -6.31
N HIS A 74 -9.75 -9.63 -7.60
CA HIS A 74 -9.88 -8.41 -8.36
C HIS A 74 -10.85 -8.59 -9.51
N THR A 75 -11.38 -7.50 -10.06
CA THR A 75 -12.29 -7.54 -11.23
C THR A 75 -11.59 -7.95 -12.53
N TRP A 76 -10.26 -8.00 -12.52
CA TRP A 76 -9.42 -8.35 -13.66
C TRP A 76 -8.62 -9.63 -13.44
N GLY A 77 -8.76 -10.29 -12.28
CA GLY A 77 -8.02 -11.51 -11.97
C GLY A 77 -7.81 -11.74 -10.48
N THR A 78 -6.74 -12.46 -10.15
CA THR A 78 -6.40 -12.82 -8.77
C THR A 78 -4.98 -12.38 -8.46
N GLU A 79 -4.80 -11.82 -7.27
CA GLU A 79 -3.50 -11.50 -6.71
C GLU A 79 -3.14 -12.50 -5.60
N ILE A 80 -1.94 -13.05 -5.66
CA ILE A 80 -1.32 -13.85 -4.61
C ILE A 80 -0.39 -12.93 -3.81
N LYS A 81 -0.69 -12.78 -2.52
CA LYS A 81 0.18 -12.20 -1.50
C LYS A 81 1.06 -13.31 -0.92
N LEU A 82 2.20 -13.57 -1.55
CA LEU A 82 3.14 -14.60 -1.11
C LEU A 82 4.17 -13.98 -0.15
N GLN A 83 4.36 -14.58 1.02
CA GLN A 83 5.50 -14.33 1.89
C GLN A 83 6.33 -15.61 1.96
N THR A 84 7.62 -15.52 1.65
CA THR A 84 8.51 -16.69 1.62
C THR A 84 9.92 -16.34 2.09
N ALA A 85 10.64 -17.32 2.65
CA ALA A 85 12.05 -17.23 3.00
C ALA A 85 12.76 -18.56 2.72
N GLY A 86 14.08 -18.57 2.62
CA GLY A 86 14.90 -19.78 2.45
C GLY A 86 15.11 -20.23 1.01
N LEU A 87 14.52 -19.53 0.03
CA LEU A 87 14.73 -19.81 -1.40
C LEU A 87 16.15 -19.45 -1.82
N GLU A 88 16.76 -20.23 -2.71
CA GLU A 88 18.14 -20.06 -3.15
C GLU A 88 18.44 -18.61 -3.60
N LEU A 89 19.51 -18.03 -3.07
CA LEU A 89 19.90 -16.65 -3.34
C LEU A 89 20.26 -16.47 -4.82
N GLY A 90 19.54 -15.58 -5.49
CA GLY A 90 19.80 -15.26 -6.90
C GLY A 90 19.14 -16.22 -7.90
N ALA A 91 18.46 -17.27 -7.44
CA ALA A 91 17.70 -18.16 -8.32
C ALA A 91 16.38 -17.51 -8.76
N ASP A 92 15.98 -17.77 -10.00
CA ASP A 92 14.73 -17.27 -10.59
C ASP A 92 13.56 -18.21 -10.27
N TYR A 93 12.44 -17.62 -9.86
CA TYR A 93 11.20 -18.35 -9.57
C TYR A 93 10.03 -17.79 -10.39
N ARG A 94 9.16 -18.67 -10.85
CA ARG A 94 7.97 -18.34 -11.66
C ARG A 94 6.71 -18.73 -10.93
N ALA A 95 5.77 -17.80 -10.81
CA ALA A 95 4.46 -18.07 -10.26
C ALA A 95 3.46 -18.38 -11.38
N LEU A 96 2.66 -19.43 -11.19
CA LEU A 96 1.57 -19.83 -12.07
C LEU A 96 0.29 -20.01 -11.25
N VAL A 97 -0.86 -19.70 -11.82
CA VAL A 97 -2.18 -20.03 -11.28
C VAL A 97 -2.82 -21.08 -12.17
N ARG A 98 -3.40 -22.11 -11.55
CA ARG A 98 -4.20 -23.12 -12.24
C ARG A 98 -5.64 -22.65 -12.31
N SER A 99 -6.21 -22.60 -13.52
CA SER A 99 -7.63 -22.32 -13.73
C SER A 99 -8.48 -23.60 -13.72
N ALA A 100 -9.79 -23.46 -13.61
CA ALA A 100 -10.76 -24.54 -13.51
C ALA A 100 -10.85 -25.42 -14.76
N ASP A 101 -10.44 -24.89 -15.92
CA ASP A 101 -10.26 -25.64 -17.17
C ASP A 101 -8.92 -26.41 -17.23
N GLY A 102 -8.06 -26.25 -16.21
CA GLY A 102 -6.77 -26.91 -16.08
C GLY A 102 -5.60 -26.14 -16.70
N GLU A 103 -5.82 -24.96 -17.28
CA GLU A 103 -4.73 -24.14 -17.81
C GLU A 103 -3.83 -23.62 -16.68
N GLN A 104 -2.53 -23.48 -16.95
CA GLN A 104 -1.57 -22.84 -16.06
C GLN A 104 -1.21 -21.46 -16.60
N VAL A 105 -1.71 -20.42 -15.94
CA VAL A 105 -1.58 -19.03 -16.39
C VAL A 105 -0.49 -18.33 -15.57
N PRO A 106 0.47 -17.63 -16.20
CA PRO A 106 1.50 -16.89 -15.47
C PRO A 106 0.94 -15.86 -14.49
N ALA A 107 1.58 -15.77 -13.32
CA ALA A 107 1.24 -14.84 -12.25
C ALA A 107 2.41 -13.91 -11.85
N GLY A 108 3.57 -14.05 -12.50
CA GLY A 108 4.75 -13.21 -12.25
C GLY A 108 6.01 -14.01 -11.99
N GLN A 109 7.10 -13.31 -11.72
CA GLN A 109 8.41 -13.88 -11.45
C GLN A 109 9.14 -13.06 -10.38
N PHE A 110 10.03 -13.71 -9.64
CA PHE A 110 10.84 -13.07 -8.61
C PHE A 110 12.13 -13.85 -8.37
N VAL A 111 13.07 -13.26 -7.63
CA VAL A 111 14.39 -13.83 -7.35
C VAL A 111 14.48 -14.17 -5.87
N GLY A 112 15.04 -15.34 -5.54
CA GLY A 112 15.27 -15.75 -4.15
C GLY A 112 16.32 -14.91 -3.43
N THR A 113 16.18 -14.75 -2.12
CA THR A 113 17.05 -13.93 -1.26
C THR A 113 17.79 -14.74 -0.20
N GLY A 114 17.84 -16.08 -0.34
CA GLY A 114 18.41 -16.95 0.68
C GLY A 114 17.56 -16.92 1.95
N PRO A 115 18.16 -16.74 3.14
CA PRO A 115 17.44 -16.79 4.42
C PRO A 115 16.50 -15.60 4.64
N ASP A 116 16.67 -14.50 3.90
CA ASP A 116 15.86 -13.31 4.08
C ASP A 116 14.43 -13.51 3.57
N THR A 117 13.47 -12.87 4.23
CA THR A 117 12.05 -12.93 3.84
C THR A 117 11.73 -11.97 2.69
N ILE A 118 10.98 -12.47 1.71
CA ILE A 118 10.46 -11.71 0.58
C ILE A 118 8.94 -11.68 0.67
N ASN A 119 8.36 -10.52 0.36
CA ASN A 119 6.92 -10.36 0.14
C ASN A 119 6.68 -10.07 -1.34
N CYS A 120 6.00 -10.99 -2.02
CA CYS A 120 5.70 -10.92 -3.45
C CYS A 120 4.21 -10.67 -3.66
N ASN A 121 3.90 -9.68 -4.51
CA ASN A 121 2.55 -9.42 -4.99
C ASN A 121 2.46 -9.92 -6.44
N LEU A 122 1.95 -11.14 -6.62
CA LEU A 122 1.90 -11.85 -7.90
C LEU A 122 0.48 -11.80 -8.44
N GLN A 123 0.29 -11.56 -9.73
CA GLN A 123 -1.02 -11.28 -10.31
C GLN A 123 -1.22 -12.04 -11.61
N THR A 124 -2.40 -12.64 -11.78
CA THR A 124 -2.82 -13.33 -12.99
C THR A 124 -4.16 -12.79 -13.48
N SER A 125 -4.50 -13.04 -14.75
CA SER A 125 -5.82 -12.71 -15.31
C SER A 125 -6.93 -13.71 -14.92
N VAL A 126 -6.59 -14.84 -14.29
CA VAL A 126 -7.57 -15.82 -13.82
C VAL A 126 -8.37 -15.22 -12.65
N LEU A 127 -9.70 -15.20 -12.79
CA LEU A 127 -10.61 -14.72 -11.73
C LEU A 127 -10.56 -15.66 -10.52
N ARG A 128 -10.80 -15.11 -9.32
CA ARG A 128 -10.72 -15.88 -8.07
C ARG A 128 -11.66 -17.10 -8.07
N GLU A 129 -12.83 -16.97 -8.69
CA GLU A 129 -13.85 -18.03 -8.82
C GLU A 129 -13.45 -19.15 -9.78
N ASP A 130 -12.55 -18.86 -10.73
CA ASP A 130 -12.06 -19.82 -11.71
C ASP A 130 -10.67 -20.36 -11.36
N ALA A 131 -10.00 -19.84 -10.34
CA ALA A 131 -8.73 -20.37 -9.88
C ALA A 131 -8.95 -21.62 -9.01
N THR A 132 -8.07 -22.62 -9.13
CA THR A 132 -8.11 -23.86 -8.33
C THR A 132 -6.80 -24.15 -7.59
N GLY A 133 -5.77 -23.33 -7.81
CA GLY A 133 -4.47 -23.51 -7.18
C GLY A 133 -3.42 -22.54 -7.71
N PHE A 134 -2.28 -22.48 -7.04
CA PHE A 134 -1.08 -21.83 -7.57
C PHE A 134 0.16 -22.67 -7.36
N MET A 135 1.19 -22.41 -8.16
CA MET A 135 2.49 -23.07 -8.09
C MET A 135 3.60 -22.03 -8.26
N ILE A 136 4.67 -22.19 -7.49
CA ILE A 136 5.95 -21.51 -7.70
C ILE A 136 6.91 -22.55 -8.25
N LEU A 137 7.44 -22.28 -9.42
CA LEU A 137 8.42 -23.09 -10.11
C LEU A 137 9.81 -22.50 -9.95
N ASP A 138 10.83 -23.35 -9.85
CA ASP A 138 12.23 -22.95 -9.97
C ASP A 138 12.68 -22.83 -11.46
N ASP A 139 13.97 -22.65 -11.68
CA ASP A 139 14.55 -22.55 -13.03
C ASP A 139 14.49 -23.87 -13.82
N GLN A 140 14.30 -25.00 -13.13
CA GLN A 140 14.17 -26.36 -13.67
C GLN A 140 12.71 -26.81 -13.83
N ASP A 141 11.76 -25.88 -13.73
CA ASP A 141 10.31 -26.15 -13.78
C ASP A 141 9.81 -27.10 -12.66
N GLN A 142 10.55 -27.22 -11.55
CA GLN A 142 10.11 -27.99 -10.39
C GLN A 142 9.23 -27.14 -9.48
N VAL A 143 8.14 -27.73 -8.99
CA VAL A 143 7.24 -27.07 -8.03
C VAL A 143 7.90 -27.05 -6.65
N VAL A 144 8.24 -25.85 -6.17
CA VAL A 144 8.87 -25.67 -4.85
C VAL A 144 7.88 -25.22 -3.77
N ILE A 145 6.83 -24.49 -4.18
CA ILE A 145 5.75 -24.03 -3.33
C ILE A 145 4.44 -24.18 -4.11
N SER A 146 3.38 -24.64 -3.47
CA SER A 146 2.07 -24.78 -4.09
C SER A 146 0.92 -24.55 -3.12
N SER A 147 -0.28 -24.42 -3.68
CA SER A 147 -1.55 -24.42 -2.98
C SER A 147 -2.64 -24.98 -3.90
N ASP A 148 -3.55 -25.77 -3.36
CA ASP A 148 -4.78 -26.22 -4.02
C ASP A 148 -5.99 -25.75 -3.19
N PHE A 149 -7.05 -25.29 -3.87
CA PHE A 149 -8.27 -24.76 -3.25
C PHE A 149 -9.54 -25.06 -4.04
#